data_AF-A0A3N5F9I8-F1
#
_entry.id   AF-A0A3N5F9I8-F1
#
_cell.length_a   1.000
_cell.length_b   1.000
_cell.length_c   1.000
_cell.angle_alpha   90.00
_cell.angle_beta   90.00
_cell.angle_gamma   90.00
#
_symmetry.space_group_name_H-M   'P 1'
#
loop_
_entity.id
_entity.type
_entity.pdbx_description
1 polymer ?
#
loop_
_entity_poly.entity_id
_entity_poly.type
_entity_poly.pdbx_seq_one_letter_code
_entity_poly.pdbx_strand_id
1 'polypeptide(L)' 'MASDKHETGSKLSKMIKKAIFDCELTTSEHETILALASEDGVITKEEQALLKQLQDLLANQTIKRVRG' A
#
# COMPACT_ATOMS: atom_id res chain seq x y z
N MET A 1 3.77 -22.79 16.84
CA MET A 1 4.23 -22.04 15.66
C MET A 1 3.10 -21.12 15.25
N ALA A 2 3.24 -19.83 15.49
CA ALA A 2 2.28 -18.80 15.08
C ALA A 2 3.12 -17.58 14.66
N SER A 3 3.56 -17.56 13.40
CA SER A 3 4.45 -16.49 12.91
C SER A 3 4.05 -15.87 11.57
N ASP A 4 3.18 -16.49 10.77
CA ASP A 4 3.11 -16.10 9.35
C ASP A 4 2.02 -15.06 8.99
N LYS A 5 1.07 -14.74 9.88
CA LYS A 5 -0.04 -13.82 9.54
C LYS A 5 0.29 -12.33 9.58
N HIS A 6 1.50 -11.93 9.96
CA HIS A 6 1.87 -10.51 10.14
C HIS A 6 2.89 -9.98 9.12
N GLU A 7 3.49 -10.83 8.30
CA GLU A 7 4.52 -10.38 7.36
C GLU A 7 3.95 -9.60 6.17
N THR A 8 2.79 -10.02 5.64
CA THR A 8 2.13 -9.36 4.50
C THR A 8 1.64 -7.98 4.88
N GLY A 9 0.97 -7.83 6.03
CA GLY A 9 0.53 -6.51 6.50
C GLY A 9 1.66 -5.57 6.89
N SER A 10 2.80 -6.12 7.31
CA SER A 10 4.04 -5.33 7.44
C SER A 10 4.51 -4.81 6.08
N LYS A 11 4.48 -5.64 5.02
CA LYS A 11 4.92 -5.27 3.66
C LYS A 11 3.97 -4.28 2.99
N LEU A 12 2.66 -4.52 3.00
CA LEU A 12 1.65 -3.62 2.42
C LEU A 12 1.72 -2.24 3.07
N SER A 13 1.75 -2.20 4.40
CA SER A 13 1.85 -0.94 5.14
C SER A 13 3.14 -0.17 4.83
N LYS A 14 4.27 -0.87 4.66
CA LYS A 14 5.55 -0.24 4.30
C LYS A 14 5.51 0.39 2.91
N MET A 15 4.94 -0.31 1.93
CA MET A 15 4.81 0.20 0.56
C MET A 15 3.95 1.46 0.50
N ILE A 16 2.80 1.44 1.17
CA ILE A 16 1.90 2.61 1.23
C ILE A 16 2.59 3.78 1.95
N LYS A 17 3.24 3.53 3.09
CA LYS A 17 3.97 4.57 3.84
C LYS A 17 5.12 5.16 3.04
N LYS A 18 5.83 4.36 2.24
CA LYS A 18 6.86 4.83 1.31
C LYS A 18 6.28 5.81 0.29
N ALA A 19 5.22 5.40 -0.43
CA ALA A 19 4.57 6.23 -1.44
C ALA A 19 4.01 7.56 -0.89
N ILE A 20 3.54 7.53 0.36
CA ILE A 20 3.11 8.74 1.07
C ILE A 20 4.31 9.63 1.41
N PHE A 21 5.42 9.04 1.84
CA PHE A 21 6.61 9.78 2.27
C PHE A 21 7.35 10.44 1.10
N ASP A 22 7.53 9.73 -0.01
CA ASP A 22 8.20 10.27 -1.21
C ASP A 22 7.26 11.06 -2.13
N CYS A 23 5.96 11.05 -1.85
CA CYS A 23 4.92 11.68 -2.67
C CYS A 23 4.85 11.12 -4.10
N GLU A 24 5.34 9.90 -4.30
CA GLU A 24 5.41 9.23 -5.59
C GLU A 24 4.80 7.84 -5.51
N LEU A 25 4.21 7.40 -6.61
CA LEU A 25 3.75 6.02 -6.74
C LEU A 25 4.08 5.53 -8.14
N THR A 26 5.01 4.57 -8.23
CA THR A 26 5.33 3.95 -9.52
C THR A 26 4.23 2.97 -9.96
N THR A 27 4.29 2.52 -11.21
CA THR A 27 3.34 1.50 -11.69
C THR A 27 3.61 0.16 -11.02
N SER A 28 4.90 -0.20 -10.90
CA SER A 28 5.33 -1.42 -10.19
C SER A 28 4.94 -1.44 -8.71
N GLU A 29 5.03 -0.30 -8.01
CA GLU A 29 4.59 -0.17 -6.62
C GLU A 29 3.08 -0.32 -6.48
N HIS A 30 2.31 0.30 -7.37
CA HIS A 30 0.85 0.17 -7.39
C HIS A 30 0.42 -1.29 -7.62
N GLU A 31 1.03 -1.97 -8.59
CA GLU A 31 0.77 -3.40 -8.85
C GLU A 31 1.14 -4.28 -7.65
N THR A 32 2.27 -3.97 -7.00
CA THR A 32 2.71 -4.68 -5.79
C THR A 32 1.73 -4.47 -4.64
N ILE A 33 1.23 -3.25 -4.43
CA ILE A 33 0.21 -2.96 -3.42
C ILE A 33 -1.07 -3.76 -3.67
N LEU A 34 -1.51 -3.85 -4.93
CA LEU A 34 -2.68 -4.66 -5.31
C LEU A 34 -2.44 -6.16 -5.09
N ALA A 35 -1.25 -6.66 -5.47
CA ALA A 35 -0.88 -8.05 -5.27
C ALA A 35 -0.87 -8.41 -3.77
N LEU A 36 -0.20 -7.61 -2.94
CA LEU A 36 -0.13 -7.81 -1.49
C LEU A 36 -1.50 -7.74 -0.82
N ALA A 37 -2.37 -6.82 -1.22
CA ALA A 37 -3.74 -6.71 -0.69
C ALA A 37 -4.64 -7.90 -1.11
N SER A 38 -4.25 -8.65 -2.13
CA SER A 38 -4.98 -9.82 -2.64
C SER A 38 -4.40 -11.16 -2.18
N GLU A 39 -3.16 -11.19 -1.69
CA GLU A 39 -2.38 -12.41 -1.43
C GLU A 39 -2.96 -13.27 -0.30
N ASP A 40 -3.44 -12.66 0.78
CA ASP A 40 -4.05 -13.36 1.92
C ASP A 40 -5.59 -13.31 1.92
N GLY A 41 -6.18 -12.53 1.00
CA GLY A 41 -7.61 -12.26 0.92
C GLY A 41 -8.19 -11.52 2.13
N VAL A 42 -7.34 -10.97 3.01
CA VAL A 42 -7.74 -10.34 4.27
C VAL A 42 -7.06 -8.97 4.42
N ILE A 43 -7.80 -7.92 4.11
CA ILE A 43 -7.39 -6.55 4.41
C ILE A 43 -7.80 -6.21 5.85
N THR A 44 -6.82 -5.94 6.70
CA THR A 44 -7.03 -5.49 8.08
C THR A 44 -7.53 -4.03 8.12
N LYS A 45 -8.07 -3.61 9.27
CA LYS A 45 -8.52 -2.22 9.48
C LYS A 45 -7.40 -1.20 9.29
N GLU A 46 -6.17 -1.53 9.67
CA GLU A 46 -5.01 -0.65 9.51
C GLU A 46 -4.67 -0.48 8.01
N GLU A 47 -4.61 -1.58 7.27
CA GLU A 47 -4.33 -1.55 5.83
C GLU A 47 -5.44 -0.85 5.05
N GLN A 48 -6.70 -1.07 5.42
CA GLN A 48 -7.83 -0.37 4.81
C GLN A 48 -7.73 1.15 5.02
N ALA A 49 -7.32 1.58 6.21
CA ALA A 49 -7.11 3.00 6.51
C ALA A 49 -5.95 3.59 5.67
N LEU A 50 -4.84 2.85 5.54
CA LEU A 50 -3.70 3.26 4.73
C LEU A 50 -4.04 3.31 3.23
N LEU A 51 -4.76 2.31 2.71
CA LEU A 51 -5.23 2.30 1.32
C LEU A 51 -6.16 3.48 1.04
N LYS A 52 -7.08 3.79 1.96
CA LYS A 52 -7.95 4.96 1.84
C LYS A 52 -7.13 6.25 1.84
N GLN A 53 -6.16 6.38 2.74
CA GLN A 53 -5.28 7.56 2.79
C GLN A 53 -4.51 7.72 1.47
N LEU A 54 -3.93 6.65 0.93
CA LEU A 54 -3.23 6.66 -0.35
C LEU A 54 -4.16 7.12 -1.49
N GLN A 55 -5.39 6.60 -1.55
CA GLN A 55 -6.38 7.01 -2.55
C GLN A 55 -6.78 8.48 -2.43
N ASP A 56 -7.01 8.98 -1.21
CA ASP A 56 -7.33 10.38 -0.96
C ASP A 56 -6.18 11.31 -1.42
N LEU A 57 -4.92 10.90 -1.16
CA LEU A 57 -3.72 11.65 -1.57
C LEU A 57 -3.42 11.58 -3.07
N LEU A 58 -3.80 10.51 -3.75
CA LEU A 58 -3.77 10.44 -5.20
C LEU A 58 -4.87 11.35 -5.80
N ALA A 59 -6.07 11.34 -5.23
CA ALA A 59 -7.20 12.13 -5.71
C ALA A 59 -6.97 13.64 -5.59
N ASN A 60 -6.30 14.08 -4.52
CA ASN A 60 -5.95 15.48 -4.31
C ASN A 60 -4.61 15.89 -4.95
N GLN A 61 -3.97 15.00 -5.72
CA GLN A 61 -2.70 15.22 -6.43
C GLN A 61 -1.48 15.49 -5.53
N THR A 62 -1.55 15.17 -4.23
CA THR A 62 -0.38 15.21 -3.33
C THR A 62 0.63 14.13 -3.72
N ILE A 63 0.15 12.92 -4.00
CA ILE A 63 0.97 11.83 -4.53
C ILE A 63 0.82 11.81 -6.05
N LYS A 64 1.94 11.72 -6.76
CA LYS A 64 1.97 11.65 -8.23
C LYS A 64 2.28 10.25 -8.69
N ARG A 65 1.53 9.79 -9.70
CA ARG A 65 1.90 8.57 -10.43
C ARG A 65 3.09 8.88 -11.32
N VAL A 66 4.17 8.16 -11.13
CA VAL A 66 5.40 8.30 -11.91
C VAL A 66 5.70 7.01 -12.68
N ARG A 67 6.50 7.12 -13.74
CA ARG A 67 6.95 5.94 -14.48
C ARG A 67 8.02 5.20 -13.67
N GLY A 68 7.81 3.91 -13.46
CA GLY A 68 8.71 3.00 -12.75
C GLY A 68 8.03 1.67 -12.44
#